data_AF-A0A7Y9LT84-F1
#
_entry.id   AF-A0A7Y9LT84-F1
#
_cell.length_a   1.000
_cell.length_b   1.000
_cell.length_c   1.000
_cell.angle_alpha   90.00
_cell.angle_beta   90.00
_cell.angle_gamma   90.00
#
_symmetry.space_group_name_H-M   'P 1'
#
loop_
_entity.id
_entity.type
_entity.pdbx_description
1 polymer ?
#
loop_
_entity_poly.entity_id
_entity_poly.type
_entity_poly.pdbx_seq_one_letter_code
_entity_poly.pdbx_strand_id
1 'polypeptide(L)'
;MEGTLDQDLGDRTELASRVLAELTELRSRPGMLTIEKFSQFETLRQICGGSDQVDAFMMFDREMRRFQAGARNEAAAALSICAKADSVLDRLQLTAETLSDTQLRDQRSARRWSDAGLKTIAAELVYLANIRGRLGTELLSIEVAGTAETGLVLVIDQMLTASLPDRAPLIRLWAYTADDELEEREVFVDLENHPATTASRDTYTMKRHRVGVPIPAIPELRAETKLLTISVEGRDARMRTVSLEDRTSLPEELTIRFAVYRTIAAVDLVAYSNI
;
A
#
# COMPACT_ATOMS: atom_id res chain seq x y z
N MET A 1 0.16 -15.03 -16.20
CA MET A 1 0.73 -14.53 -14.93
C MET A 1 2.02 -13.71 -15.16
N GLU A 2 2.59 -13.66 -16.36
CA GLU A 2 3.82 -12.88 -16.68
C GLU A 2 3.59 -11.38 -16.93
N GLY A 3 2.37 -10.93 -17.28
CA GLY A 3 2.13 -9.53 -17.66
C GLY A 3 2.12 -8.51 -16.52
N THR A 4 1.71 -8.90 -15.30
CA THR A 4 1.48 -7.95 -14.20
C THR A 4 2.76 -7.57 -13.46
N LEU A 5 3.69 -8.52 -13.28
CA LEU A 5 4.97 -8.28 -12.60
C LEU A 5 5.89 -7.39 -13.45
N ASP A 6 5.96 -7.63 -14.76
CA ASP A 6 6.78 -6.83 -15.68
C ASP A 6 6.21 -5.42 -15.86
N GLN A 7 4.89 -5.26 -15.86
CA GLN A 7 4.23 -3.95 -15.84
C GLN A 7 4.48 -3.22 -14.51
N ASP A 8 4.32 -3.90 -13.37
CA ASP A 8 4.59 -3.33 -12.05
C ASP A 8 6.05 -2.88 -11.87
N LEU A 9 7.00 -3.67 -12.41
CA LEU A 9 8.43 -3.34 -12.43
C LEU A 9 8.70 -2.18 -13.42
N GLY A 10 8.02 -2.17 -14.56
CA GLY A 10 8.05 -1.09 -15.54
C GLY A 10 7.60 0.25 -14.95
N ASP A 11 6.44 0.27 -14.31
CA ASP A 11 5.85 1.45 -13.67
C ASP A 11 6.74 1.98 -12.54
N ARG A 12 7.34 1.09 -11.75
CA ARG A 12 8.32 1.47 -10.71
C ARG A 12 9.57 2.10 -11.31
N THR A 13 10.07 1.55 -12.41
CA THR A 13 11.27 2.06 -13.08
C THR A 13 11.02 3.41 -13.71
N GLU A 14 9.84 3.59 -14.31
CA GLU A 14 9.39 4.87 -14.86
C GLU A 14 9.20 5.91 -13.75
N LEU A 15 8.53 5.55 -12.66
CA LEU A 15 8.33 6.44 -11.52
C LEU A 15 9.68 6.83 -10.89
N ALA A 16 10.60 5.89 -10.69
CA ALA A 16 11.94 6.18 -10.18
C ALA A 16 12.70 7.13 -11.12
N SER A 17 12.51 7.00 -12.43
CA SER A 17 13.10 7.90 -13.43
C SER A 17 12.53 9.32 -13.34
N ARG A 18 11.21 9.45 -13.13
CA ARG A 18 10.55 10.75 -12.88
C ARG A 18 11.04 11.41 -11.59
N VAL A 19 11.13 10.63 -10.51
CA VAL A 19 11.66 11.10 -9.22
C VAL A 19 13.11 11.54 -9.34
N LEU A 20 13.94 10.78 -10.06
CA LEU A 20 15.32 11.15 -10.33
C LEU A 20 15.41 12.48 -11.11
N ALA A 21 14.55 12.69 -12.10
CA ALA A 21 14.49 13.94 -12.85
C ALA A 21 14.15 15.12 -11.93
N GLU A 22 13.11 15.00 -11.11
CA GLU A 22 12.71 16.05 -10.16
C GLU A 22 13.78 16.31 -9.09
N LEU A 23 14.45 15.29 -8.55
CA LEU A 23 15.57 15.49 -7.61
C LEU A 23 16.75 16.21 -8.27
N THR A 24 17.05 15.87 -9.52
CA THR A 24 18.13 16.50 -10.29
C THR A 24 17.82 17.97 -10.52
N GLU A 25 16.57 18.29 -10.86
CA GLU A 25 16.09 19.67 -11.02
C GLU A 25 16.05 20.42 -9.69
N LEU A 26 15.55 19.82 -8.61
CA LEU A 26 15.52 20.42 -7.27
C LEU A 26 16.93 20.83 -6.83
N ARG A 27 17.93 19.96 -7.04
CA ARG A 27 19.33 20.24 -6.73
C ARG A 27 19.90 21.36 -7.61
N SER A 28 19.51 21.45 -8.89
CA SER A 28 20.04 22.44 -9.85
C SER A 28 19.42 23.82 -9.70
N ARG A 29 18.27 23.96 -9.03
CA ARG A 29 17.67 25.27 -8.75
C ARG A 29 18.46 26.06 -7.70
N PRO A 30 18.59 27.39 -7.85
CA PRO A 30 19.21 28.24 -6.84
C PRO A 30 18.36 28.30 -5.55
N GLY A 31 18.92 28.86 -4.49
CA GLY A 31 18.31 28.99 -3.18
C GLY A 31 18.39 27.73 -2.33
N MET A 32 18.24 27.90 -1.02
CA MET A 32 18.12 26.81 -0.04
C MET A 32 16.87 25.97 -0.26
N LEU A 33 16.88 24.72 0.25
CA LEU A 33 15.69 23.89 0.28
C LEU A 33 14.64 24.49 1.23
N THR A 34 13.46 24.81 0.70
CA THR A 34 12.29 25.30 1.44
C THR A 34 11.04 24.53 1.05
N ILE A 35 9.98 24.63 1.85
CA ILE A 35 8.66 24.04 1.54
C ILE A 35 8.14 24.54 0.18
N GLU A 36 8.28 25.84 -0.11
CA GLU A 36 7.83 26.46 -1.36
C GLU A 36 8.64 26.00 -2.57
N LYS A 37 9.96 25.84 -2.42
CA LYS A 37 10.80 25.28 -3.48
C LYS A 37 10.43 23.83 -3.75
N PHE A 38 10.23 23.04 -2.70
CA PHE A 38 9.86 21.63 -2.80
C PHE A 38 8.47 21.41 -3.40
N SER A 39 7.50 22.28 -3.12
CA SER A 39 6.11 22.11 -3.59
C SER A 39 5.93 22.23 -5.10
N GLN A 40 6.94 22.71 -5.81
CA GLN A 40 6.95 22.79 -7.28
C GLN A 40 7.24 21.44 -7.95
N PHE A 41 7.55 20.40 -7.17
CA PHE A 41 7.88 19.06 -7.65
C PHE A 41 6.76 18.08 -7.30
N GLU A 42 5.85 17.87 -8.25
CA GLU A 42 4.62 17.13 -8.04
C GLU A 42 4.86 15.66 -7.67
N THR A 43 5.75 14.98 -8.40
CA THR A 43 6.02 13.56 -8.17
C THR A 43 6.65 13.36 -6.80
N LEU A 44 7.63 14.18 -6.42
CA LEU A 44 8.26 14.18 -5.11
C LEU A 44 7.25 14.44 -3.99
N ARG A 45 6.36 15.44 -4.16
CA ARG A 45 5.31 15.73 -3.18
C ARG A 45 4.40 14.52 -2.98
N GLN A 46 3.96 13.92 -4.07
CA GLN A 46 3.05 12.77 -4.04
C GLN A 46 3.67 11.57 -3.32
N ILE A 47 4.92 11.19 -3.63
CA ILE A 47 5.55 10.03 -3.00
C ILE A 47 5.94 10.29 -1.53
N CYS A 48 6.22 11.54 -1.16
CA CYS A 48 6.66 11.90 0.18
C CYS A 48 5.51 12.20 1.15
N GLY A 49 4.33 12.62 0.69
CA GLY A 49 3.20 12.96 1.57
C GLY A 49 1.82 13.00 0.90
N GLY A 50 1.67 12.46 -0.31
CA GLY A 50 0.39 12.43 -1.02
C GLY A 50 -0.12 13.84 -1.33
N SER A 51 -1.32 14.16 -0.85
CA SER A 51 -1.96 15.47 -1.06
C SER A 51 -1.48 16.54 -0.07
N ASP A 52 -0.86 16.18 1.05
CA ASP A 52 -0.41 17.13 2.08
C ASP A 52 1.02 17.61 1.79
N GLN A 53 1.15 18.91 1.51
CA GLN A 53 2.43 19.54 1.19
C GLN A 53 3.39 19.60 2.39
N VAL A 54 2.89 19.78 3.61
CA VAL A 54 3.72 19.89 4.81
C VAL A 54 4.22 18.52 5.21
N ASP A 55 3.35 17.50 5.21
CA ASP A 55 3.79 16.12 5.47
C ASP A 55 4.81 15.65 4.43
N ALA A 56 4.58 15.99 3.16
CA ALA A 56 5.51 15.65 2.08
C ALA A 56 6.89 16.27 2.31
N PHE A 57 6.95 17.56 2.65
CA PHE A 57 8.21 18.23 2.92
C PHE A 57 8.91 17.65 4.16
N MET A 58 8.18 17.46 5.27
CA MET A 58 8.74 16.94 6.52
C MET A 58 9.29 15.53 6.35
N MET A 59 8.59 14.68 5.59
CA MET A 59 9.08 13.35 5.25
C MET A 59 10.34 13.44 4.38
N PHE A 60 10.31 14.24 3.31
CA PHE A 60 11.46 14.42 2.42
C PHE A 60 12.70 14.89 3.19
N ASP A 61 12.56 15.94 4.00
CA ASP A 61 13.61 16.50 4.84
C ASP A 61 14.17 15.45 5.83
N ARG A 62 13.30 14.64 6.45
CA ARG A 62 13.71 13.53 7.32
C ARG A 62 14.52 12.47 6.57
N GLU A 63 14.07 12.03 5.39
CA GLU A 63 14.81 11.03 4.62
C GLU A 63 16.12 11.60 4.09
N MET A 64 16.18 12.88 3.70
CA MET A 64 17.44 13.54 3.33
C MET A 64 18.44 13.54 4.48
N ARG A 65 18.01 13.87 5.71
CA ARG A 65 18.89 13.77 6.90
C ARG A 65 19.38 12.34 7.13
N ARG A 66 18.54 11.34 6.91
CA ARG A 66 18.95 9.92 6.98
C ARG A 66 20.03 9.60 5.95
N PHE A 67 19.87 10.06 4.72
CA PHE A 67 20.86 9.84 3.64
C PHE A 67 22.18 10.57 3.88
N GLN A 68 22.18 11.72 4.55
CA GLN A 68 23.42 12.42 4.95
C GLN A 68 24.31 11.56 5.86
N ALA A 69 23.70 10.67 6.67
CA ALA A 69 24.42 9.71 7.51
C ALA A 69 24.71 8.37 6.81
N GLY A 70 24.35 8.25 5.52
CA GLY A 70 24.48 7.03 4.74
C GLY A 70 25.83 6.88 4.02
N ALA A 71 25.83 6.06 2.97
CA ALA A 71 26.99 5.91 2.11
C ALA A 71 27.31 7.21 1.35
N ARG A 72 28.57 7.36 0.92
CA ARG A 72 29.12 8.62 0.42
C ARG A 72 28.31 9.25 -0.72
N ASN A 73 27.79 8.45 -1.65
CA ASN A 73 27.09 8.99 -2.82
C ASN A 73 25.73 9.58 -2.42
N GLU A 74 24.98 8.85 -1.61
CA GLU A 74 23.70 9.23 -1.02
C GLU A 74 23.88 10.45 -0.11
N ALA A 75 24.92 10.46 0.71
CA ALA A 75 25.28 11.59 1.55
C ALA A 75 25.61 12.83 0.69
N ALA A 76 26.40 12.67 -0.38
CA ALA A 76 26.70 13.76 -1.31
C ALA A 76 25.43 14.31 -1.99
N ALA A 77 24.52 13.44 -2.38
CA ALA A 77 23.24 13.83 -2.97
C ALA A 77 22.40 14.66 -1.98
N ALA A 78 22.18 14.13 -0.77
CA ALA A 78 21.39 14.79 0.25
C ALA A 78 22.02 16.11 0.74
N LEU A 79 23.34 16.16 0.96
CA LEU A 79 24.05 17.38 1.32
C LEU A 79 23.94 18.44 0.20
N SER A 80 24.09 18.05 -1.06
CA SER A 80 24.00 18.99 -2.19
C SER A 80 22.62 19.62 -2.38
N ILE A 81 21.55 18.96 -1.89
CA ILE A 81 20.19 19.48 -1.87
C ILE A 81 19.96 20.36 -0.64
N CYS A 82 20.40 19.92 0.54
CA CYS A 82 20.08 20.54 1.83
C CYS A 82 21.09 21.59 2.32
N ALA A 83 22.25 21.73 1.67
CA ALA A 83 23.28 22.68 2.10
C ALA A 83 22.75 24.12 2.13
N LYS A 84 23.16 24.86 3.17
CA LYS A 84 22.74 26.24 3.43
C LYS A 84 23.51 27.24 2.56
N ALA A 85 23.33 27.14 1.25
CA ALA A 85 23.90 28.05 0.27
C ALA A 85 22.96 28.25 -0.92
N ASP A 86 22.94 29.48 -1.44
CA ASP A 86 22.02 29.86 -2.51
C ASP A 86 22.49 29.35 -3.88
N SER A 87 23.79 29.43 -4.17
CA SER A 87 24.31 28.95 -5.45
C SER A 87 24.51 27.42 -5.43
N VAL A 88 24.29 26.79 -6.59
CA VAL A 88 24.52 25.35 -6.77
C VAL A 88 25.99 25.00 -6.55
N LEU A 89 26.90 25.86 -7.01
CA LEU A 89 28.34 25.64 -6.90
C LEU A 89 28.79 25.68 -5.44
N ASP A 90 28.28 26.63 -4.65
CA ASP A 90 28.60 26.72 -3.22
C ASP A 90 28.05 25.52 -2.45
N ARG A 91 26.84 25.04 -2.77
CA ARG A 91 26.32 23.81 -2.16
C ARG A 91 27.20 22.59 -2.48
N LEU A 92 27.68 22.47 -3.71
CA LEU A 92 28.59 21.39 -4.11
C LEU A 92 29.97 21.53 -3.46
N GLN A 93 30.45 22.76 -3.26
CA GLN A 93 31.69 23.05 -2.55
C GLN A 93 31.58 22.62 -1.08
N LEU A 94 30.53 23.06 -0.38
CA LEU A 94 30.24 22.65 1.01
C LEU A 94 30.10 21.13 1.14
N THR A 95 29.46 20.49 0.16
CA THR A 95 29.34 19.02 0.11
C THR A 95 30.72 18.36 -0.03
N ALA A 96 31.58 18.88 -0.91
CA ALA A 96 32.94 18.36 -1.09
C ALA A 96 33.76 18.49 0.19
N GLU A 97 33.69 19.64 0.85
CA GLU A 97 34.37 19.92 2.12
C GLU A 97 33.88 18.99 3.23
N THR A 98 32.57 18.77 3.34
CA THR A 98 31.97 17.90 4.36
C THR A 98 32.38 16.43 4.20
N LEU A 99 32.57 15.96 2.97
CA LEU A 99 32.83 14.53 2.66
C LEU A 99 34.30 14.21 2.37
N SER A 100 35.20 15.17 2.52
CA SER A 100 36.62 14.98 2.23
C SER A 100 37.42 14.82 3.52
N ASP A 101 37.85 13.60 3.79
CA ASP A 101 38.56 13.30 5.05
C ASP A 101 40.01 13.80 5.08
N THR A 102 40.66 14.10 3.95
CA THR A 102 42.09 14.52 3.91
C THR A 102 42.60 15.05 2.56
N GLN A 103 41.92 14.80 1.43
CA GLN A 103 42.31 15.33 0.11
C GLN A 103 41.42 16.50 -0.27
N LEU A 104 42.01 17.60 -0.74
CA LEU A 104 41.29 18.70 -1.38
C LEU A 104 40.55 18.15 -2.61
N ARG A 105 39.24 17.96 -2.48
CA ARG A 105 38.37 17.55 -3.57
C ARG A 105 37.50 18.71 -3.99
N ASP A 106 37.27 18.78 -5.30
CA ASP A 106 36.58 19.88 -5.94
C ASP A 106 35.08 19.59 -6.13
N GLN A 107 34.36 20.62 -6.55
CA GLN A 107 32.91 20.57 -6.82
C GLN A 107 32.53 19.51 -7.86
N ARG A 108 33.44 19.17 -8.78
CA ARG A 108 33.22 18.12 -9.80
C ARG A 108 33.11 16.76 -9.16
N SER A 109 33.94 16.49 -8.15
CA SER A 109 33.92 15.23 -7.40
C SER A 109 32.62 15.08 -6.62
N ALA A 110 32.19 16.13 -5.89
CA ALA A 110 30.92 16.15 -5.18
C ALA A 110 29.72 15.97 -6.12
N ARG A 111 29.74 16.62 -7.29
CA ARG A 111 28.70 16.46 -8.31
C ARG A 111 28.58 15.02 -8.78
N ARG A 112 29.71 14.35 -9.09
CA ARG A 112 29.70 12.97 -9.56
C ARG A 112 29.13 12.00 -8.51
N TRP A 113 29.49 12.17 -7.24
CA TRP A 113 28.92 11.34 -6.17
C TRP A 113 27.44 11.63 -5.96
N SER A 114 27.06 12.92 -5.99
CA SER A 114 25.66 13.35 -5.89
C SER A 114 24.82 12.77 -7.04
N ASP A 115 25.29 12.83 -8.29
CA ASP A 115 24.60 12.23 -9.45
C ASP A 115 24.39 10.72 -9.28
N ALA A 116 25.36 10.01 -8.69
CA ALA A 116 25.22 8.59 -8.37
C ALA A 116 24.22 8.35 -7.22
N GLY A 117 24.31 9.15 -6.15
CA GLY A 117 23.44 9.02 -4.98
C GLY A 117 21.98 9.38 -5.28
N LEU A 118 21.74 10.34 -6.17
CA LEU A 118 20.39 10.71 -6.60
C LEU A 118 19.65 9.53 -7.22
N LYS A 119 20.34 8.63 -7.94
CA LYS A 119 19.75 7.41 -8.50
C LYS A 119 19.31 6.45 -7.39
N THR A 120 20.17 6.23 -6.38
CA THR A 120 19.82 5.39 -5.23
C THR A 120 18.65 5.99 -4.45
N ILE A 121 18.72 7.29 -4.15
CA ILE A 121 17.67 8.01 -3.40
C ILE A 121 16.33 7.95 -4.13
N ALA A 122 16.29 8.13 -5.45
CA ALA A 122 15.06 8.06 -6.23
C ALA A 122 14.39 6.68 -6.09
N ALA A 123 15.17 5.61 -6.27
CA ALA A 123 14.67 4.24 -6.12
C ALA A 123 14.18 3.97 -4.68
N GLU A 124 14.92 4.44 -3.67
CA GLU A 124 14.53 4.28 -2.27
C GLU A 124 13.28 5.07 -1.89
N LEU A 125 13.13 6.31 -2.37
CA LEU A 125 11.91 7.09 -2.10
C LEU A 125 10.68 6.44 -2.73
N VAL A 126 10.80 5.90 -3.94
CA VAL A 126 9.74 5.10 -4.57
C VAL A 126 9.44 3.85 -3.75
N TYR A 127 10.46 3.13 -3.29
CA TYR A 127 10.30 1.96 -2.43
C TYR A 127 9.64 2.30 -1.08
N LEU A 128 10.00 3.42 -0.46
CA LEU A 128 9.39 3.89 0.80
C LEU A 128 7.94 4.32 0.59
N ALA A 129 7.64 5.05 -0.49
CA ALA A 129 6.28 5.41 -0.84
C ALA A 129 5.42 4.16 -1.09
N ASN A 130 6.02 3.14 -1.68
CA ASN A 130 5.41 1.84 -1.88
C ASN A 130 5.09 1.13 -0.56
N ILE A 131 6.07 1.00 0.34
CA ILE A 131 5.86 0.38 1.65
C ILE A 131 4.85 1.17 2.46
N ARG A 132 4.79 2.50 2.33
CA ARG A 132 3.86 3.35 3.09
C ARG A 132 2.50 3.54 2.43
N GLY A 133 2.22 2.83 1.34
CA GLY A 133 0.91 2.85 0.67
C GLY A 133 0.59 4.15 -0.05
N ARG A 134 1.59 5.00 -0.30
CA ARG A 134 1.42 6.33 -0.92
C ARG A 134 1.30 6.29 -2.43
N LEU A 135 1.66 5.16 -3.04
CA LEU A 135 1.49 4.90 -4.47
C LEU A 135 0.12 4.25 -4.80
N GLY A 136 -0.77 4.23 -3.81
CA GLY A 136 -2.14 3.74 -3.92
C GLY A 136 -2.54 2.92 -2.70
N THR A 137 -3.68 3.26 -2.11
CA THR A 137 -4.33 2.51 -1.03
C THR A 137 -5.56 1.83 -1.56
N GLU A 138 -5.70 0.54 -1.30
CA GLU A 138 -6.98 -0.15 -1.41
C GLU A 138 -7.65 -0.15 -0.04
N LEU A 139 -8.88 0.36 0.01
CA LEU A 139 -9.78 0.11 1.12
C LEU A 139 -10.70 -1.03 0.72
N LEU A 140 -10.66 -2.12 1.49
CA LEU A 140 -11.66 -3.17 1.41
C LEU A 140 -12.61 -3.01 2.59
N SER A 141 -13.85 -2.65 2.32
CA SER A 141 -14.92 -2.76 3.31
C SER A 141 -15.69 -4.05 3.07
N ILE A 142 -15.83 -4.86 4.11
CA ILE A 142 -16.55 -6.12 4.07
C ILE A 142 -17.72 -6.00 5.03
N GLU A 143 -18.92 -6.01 4.48
CA GLU A 143 -20.16 -6.12 5.24
C GLU A 143 -20.66 -7.57 5.11
N VAL A 144 -20.98 -8.18 6.24
CA VAL A 144 -21.65 -9.48 6.31
C VAL A 144 -23.09 -9.23 6.74
N ALA A 145 -24.04 -9.64 5.91
CA ALA A 145 -25.47 -9.48 6.17
C ALA A 145 -26.20 -10.80 5.94
N GLY A 146 -27.48 -10.87 6.32
CA GLY A 146 -28.34 -12.03 6.09
C GLY A 146 -28.88 -12.64 7.38
N THR A 147 -29.57 -13.77 7.21
CA THR A 147 -30.23 -14.52 8.29
C THR A 147 -29.93 -16.01 8.16
N ALA A 148 -30.24 -16.79 9.19
CA ALA A 148 -30.14 -18.26 9.11
C ALA A 148 -31.00 -18.87 7.99
N GLU A 149 -32.13 -18.24 7.65
CA GLU A 149 -33.07 -18.72 6.63
C GLU A 149 -32.62 -18.39 5.20
N THR A 150 -32.10 -17.17 4.98
CA THR A 150 -31.71 -16.70 3.65
C THR A 150 -30.25 -16.96 3.32
N GLY A 151 -29.47 -17.43 4.29
CA GLY A 151 -28.01 -17.52 4.19
C GLY A 151 -27.32 -16.16 4.42
N LEU A 152 -26.00 -16.19 4.32
CA LEU A 152 -25.15 -15.00 4.43
C LEU A 152 -24.97 -14.34 3.07
N VAL A 153 -24.78 -13.03 3.07
CA VAL A 153 -24.37 -12.23 1.92
C VAL A 153 -23.16 -11.40 2.33
N LEU A 154 -22.08 -11.54 1.58
CA LEU A 154 -20.93 -10.65 1.69
C LEU A 154 -21.07 -9.52 0.68
N VAL A 155 -21.04 -8.28 1.18
CA VAL A 155 -20.90 -7.09 0.35
C VAL A 155 -19.47 -6.60 0.52
N ILE A 156 -18.73 -6.57 -0.59
CA ILE A 156 -17.32 -6.15 -0.60
C ILE A 156 -17.23 -4.88 -1.43
N ASP A 157 -16.92 -3.78 -0.75
CA ASP A 157 -16.58 -2.52 -1.40
C ASP A 157 -15.05 -2.42 -1.51
N GLN A 158 -14.58 -2.53 -2.74
CA GLN A 158 -13.20 -2.31 -3.11
C GLN A 158 -13.04 -0.88 -3.62
N MET A 159 -12.44 -0.01 -2.81
CA MET A 159 -12.10 1.34 -3.23
C MET A 159 -10.61 1.42 -3.54
N LEU A 160 -10.29 1.81 -4.77
CA LEU A 160 -8.94 1.95 -5.32
C LEU A 160 -8.69 3.40 -5.70
N THR A 161 -7.44 3.84 -5.57
CA THR A 161 -6.98 5.03 -6.29
C THR A 161 -6.84 4.69 -7.78
N ALA A 162 -7.12 5.63 -8.68
CA ALA A 162 -7.10 5.43 -10.14
C ALA A 162 -5.75 4.95 -10.71
N SER A 163 -4.67 5.09 -9.95
CA SER A 163 -3.32 4.60 -10.28
C SER A 163 -3.03 3.17 -9.80
N LEU A 164 -3.97 2.50 -9.12
CA LEU A 164 -3.81 1.12 -8.71
C LEU A 164 -4.36 0.17 -9.77
N PRO A 165 -3.74 -1.02 -9.93
CA PRO A 165 -4.33 -2.10 -10.70
C PRO A 165 -5.73 -2.46 -10.15
N ASP A 166 -6.67 -2.69 -11.05
CA ASP A 166 -8.10 -2.77 -10.74
C ASP A 166 -8.60 -4.23 -10.64
N ARG A 167 -7.78 -5.14 -10.11
CA ARG A 167 -8.15 -6.55 -9.98
C ARG A 167 -9.04 -6.77 -8.76
N ALA A 168 -10.13 -7.48 -8.99
CA ALA A 168 -11.08 -7.80 -7.95
C ALA A 168 -10.48 -8.75 -6.89
N PRO A 169 -10.97 -8.73 -5.64
CA PRO A 169 -10.50 -9.64 -4.61
C PRO A 169 -10.79 -11.11 -4.93
N LEU A 170 -9.89 -11.99 -4.49
CA LEU A 170 -10.18 -13.43 -4.41
C LEU A 170 -10.94 -13.71 -3.12
N ILE A 171 -12.00 -14.50 -3.22
CA ILE A 171 -12.66 -15.07 -2.05
C ILE A 171 -12.37 -16.58 -2.00
N ARG A 172 -11.97 -17.05 -0.83
CA ARG A 172 -11.93 -18.49 -0.52
C ARG A 172 -12.91 -18.78 0.59
N LEU A 173 -13.67 -19.85 0.43
CA LEU A 173 -14.63 -20.31 1.41
C LEU A 173 -14.28 -21.74 1.79
N TRP A 174 -14.23 -22.01 3.09
CA TRP A 174 -14.11 -23.35 3.65
C TRP A 174 -15.34 -23.61 4.50
N ALA A 175 -16.17 -24.56 4.05
CA ALA A 175 -17.26 -25.08 4.88
C ALA A 175 -16.75 -26.30 5.65
N TYR A 176 -17.13 -26.39 6.91
CA TYR A 176 -16.85 -27.51 7.79
C TYR A 176 -18.19 -28.16 8.14
N THR A 177 -18.45 -29.34 7.57
CA THR A 177 -19.60 -30.16 7.97
C THR A 177 -19.16 -31.09 9.08
N ALA A 178 -19.98 -31.23 10.13
CA ALA A 178 -19.75 -32.25 11.16
C ALA A 178 -20.62 -33.48 10.87
N ASP A 179 -20.34 -34.14 9.74
CA ASP A 179 -20.52 -35.58 9.68
C ASP A 179 -19.25 -36.25 10.27
N ASP A 180 -19.23 -37.58 10.41
CA ASP A 180 -18.22 -38.36 11.17
C ASP A 180 -16.73 -38.01 10.85
N GLU A 181 -16.45 -37.32 9.74
CA GLU A 181 -15.16 -36.66 9.43
C GLU A 181 -15.40 -35.19 9.00
N LEU A 182 -14.57 -34.26 9.47
CA LEU A 182 -14.57 -32.86 9.02
C LEU A 182 -14.20 -32.80 7.53
N GLU A 183 -15.19 -32.79 6.64
CA GLU A 183 -14.95 -32.53 5.22
C GLU A 183 -14.73 -31.03 5.00
N GLU A 184 -13.48 -30.65 4.73
CA GLU A 184 -13.14 -29.30 4.28
C GLU A 184 -13.51 -29.14 2.81
N ARG A 185 -14.61 -28.42 2.53
CA ARG A 185 -14.96 -28.08 1.15
C ARG A 185 -14.50 -26.67 0.81
N GLU A 186 -13.39 -26.58 0.08
CA GLU A 186 -12.90 -25.31 -0.45
C GLU A 186 -13.72 -24.91 -1.69
N VAL A 187 -14.30 -23.71 -1.65
CA VAL A 187 -14.96 -23.06 -2.79
C VAL A 187 -14.24 -21.74 -3.08
N PHE A 188 -13.71 -21.65 -4.30
CA PHE A 188 -13.11 -20.41 -4.80
C PHE A 188 -14.15 -19.57 -5.52
N VAL A 189 -14.29 -18.31 -5.10
CA VAL A 189 -15.08 -17.32 -5.84
C VAL A 189 -14.12 -16.25 -6.34
N ASP A 190 -13.84 -16.27 -7.64
CA ASP A 190 -13.07 -15.23 -8.29
C ASP A 190 -14.00 -14.07 -8.68
N LEU A 191 -13.88 -12.95 -7.97
CA LEU A 191 -14.70 -11.77 -8.21
C LEU A 191 -14.41 -11.10 -9.56
N GLU A 192 -13.31 -11.42 -10.24
CA GLU A 192 -13.09 -10.95 -11.62
C GLU A 192 -14.19 -11.47 -12.57
N ASN A 193 -14.75 -12.64 -12.27
CA ASN A 193 -15.81 -13.27 -13.06
C ASN A 193 -17.21 -12.98 -12.52
N HIS A 194 -17.33 -12.13 -11.49
CA HIS A 194 -18.59 -11.82 -10.83
C HIS A 194 -19.04 -10.40 -11.16
N PRO A 195 -20.34 -10.16 -11.44
CA PRO A 195 -20.83 -8.82 -11.69
C PRO A 195 -20.53 -7.90 -10.51
N ALA A 196 -19.98 -6.72 -10.82
CA ALA A 196 -19.65 -5.67 -9.88
C ALA A 196 -20.36 -4.38 -10.30
N THR A 197 -20.80 -3.59 -9.31
CA THR A 197 -21.22 -2.21 -9.57
C THR A 197 -20.01 -1.30 -9.43
N THR A 198 -19.66 -0.59 -10.50
CA THR A 198 -18.49 0.29 -10.52
C THR A 198 -18.91 1.75 -10.54
N ALA A 199 -18.28 2.58 -9.71
CA ALA A 199 -18.38 4.03 -9.74
C ALA A 199 -16.98 4.63 -9.67
N SER A 200 -16.65 5.54 -10.60
CA SER A 200 -15.35 6.20 -10.66
C SER A 200 -15.54 7.71 -10.57
N ARG A 201 -14.66 8.38 -9.81
CA ARG A 201 -14.60 9.84 -9.69
C ARG A 201 -13.16 10.28 -9.53
N ASP A 202 -12.69 11.10 -10.46
CA ASP A 202 -11.35 11.71 -10.49
C ASP A 202 -10.23 10.71 -10.15
N THR A 203 -9.84 10.67 -8.88
CA THR A 203 -8.73 9.89 -8.34
C THR A 203 -9.11 8.55 -7.75
N TYR A 204 -10.40 8.19 -7.70
CA TYR A 204 -10.88 6.96 -7.05
C TYR A 204 -11.85 6.16 -7.92
N THR A 205 -11.75 4.84 -7.82
CA THR A 205 -12.71 3.88 -8.37
C THR A 205 -13.21 3.01 -7.22
N MET A 206 -14.53 2.88 -7.10
CA MET A 206 -15.18 1.97 -6.17
C MET A 206 -15.86 0.85 -6.95
N LYS A 207 -15.57 -0.39 -6.59
CA LYS A 207 -16.25 -1.59 -7.07
C LYS A 207 -16.97 -2.25 -5.92
N ARG A 208 -18.27 -2.45 -6.08
CA ARG A 208 -19.09 -3.20 -5.13
C ARG A 208 -19.38 -4.59 -5.67
N HIS A 209 -18.91 -5.59 -4.94
CA HIS A 209 -19.19 -7.00 -5.19
C HIS A 209 -20.21 -7.51 -4.17
N ARG A 210 -21.03 -8.47 -4.59
CA ARG A 210 -21.99 -9.16 -3.72
C ARG A 210 -21.88 -10.66 -3.95
N VAL A 211 -21.65 -11.41 -2.87
CA VAL A 211 -21.50 -12.86 -2.92
C VAL A 211 -22.45 -13.48 -1.91
N GLY A 212 -23.35 -14.33 -2.40
CA GLY A 212 -24.20 -15.16 -1.55
C GLY A 212 -23.41 -16.36 -1.03
N VAL A 213 -23.52 -16.62 0.25
CA VAL A 213 -22.83 -17.71 0.93
C VAL A 213 -23.83 -18.54 1.72
N PRO A 214 -24.00 -19.83 1.38
CA PRO A 214 -24.91 -20.69 2.12
C PRO A 214 -24.39 -20.90 3.54
N ILE A 215 -25.32 -20.92 4.50
CA ILE A 215 -25.02 -21.34 5.88
C ILE A 215 -25.09 -22.87 5.91
N PRO A 216 -24.03 -23.58 6.31
CA PRO A 216 -24.08 -25.02 6.49
C PRO A 216 -25.11 -25.41 7.55
N ALA A 217 -25.65 -26.63 7.48
CA ALA A 217 -26.51 -27.15 8.53
C ALA A 217 -25.75 -27.14 9.87
N ILE A 218 -26.42 -26.71 10.94
CA ILE A 218 -25.85 -26.70 12.28
C ILE A 218 -25.83 -28.15 12.78
N PRO A 219 -24.66 -28.72 13.10
CA PRO A 219 -24.58 -30.08 13.62
C PRO A 219 -25.00 -30.14 15.09
N GLU A 220 -25.12 -31.34 15.67
CA GLU A 220 -25.28 -31.47 17.13
C GLU A 220 -24.04 -30.96 17.86
N LEU A 221 -24.16 -29.82 18.56
CA LEU A 221 -23.03 -29.10 19.14
C LEU A 221 -22.64 -29.67 20.50
N ARG A 222 -21.43 -30.26 20.58
CA ARG A 222 -20.80 -30.67 21.86
C ARG A 222 -19.83 -29.63 22.41
N ALA A 223 -19.32 -28.75 21.55
CA ALA A 223 -18.37 -27.68 21.85
C ALA A 223 -18.49 -26.58 20.79
N GLU A 224 -17.75 -25.49 20.99
CA GLU A 224 -17.58 -24.47 19.96
C GLU A 224 -17.08 -25.10 18.65
N THR A 225 -17.82 -24.92 17.57
CA THR A 225 -17.54 -25.54 16.27
C THR A 225 -17.53 -24.47 15.19
N LYS A 226 -16.42 -24.38 14.45
CA LYS A 226 -16.32 -23.51 13.28
C LYS A 226 -17.09 -24.15 12.13
N LEU A 227 -18.09 -23.46 11.58
CA LEU A 227 -18.92 -23.96 10.47
C LEU A 227 -18.43 -23.46 9.12
N LEU A 228 -17.89 -22.24 9.09
CA LEU A 228 -17.47 -21.59 7.86
C LEU A 228 -16.27 -20.68 8.12
N THR A 229 -15.31 -20.69 7.21
CA THR A 229 -14.28 -19.64 7.06
C THR A 229 -14.48 -19.01 5.69
N ILE A 230 -14.52 -17.69 5.61
CA ILE A 230 -14.42 -16.94 4.36
C ILE A 230 -13.19 -16.05 4.44
N SER A 231 -12.20 -16.27 3.58
CA SER A 231 -11.11 -15.31 3.39
C SER A 231 -11.38 -14.41 2.20
N VAL A 232 -11.09 -13.12 2.37
CA VAL A 232 -11.10 -12.12 1.30
C VAL A 232 -9.67 -11.61 1.12
N GLU A 233 -9.13 -11.88 -0.06
CA GLU A 233 -7.76 -11.62 -0.46
C GLU A 233 -7.77 -10.71 -1.69
N GLY A 234 -7.68 -9.39 -1.50
CA GLY A 234 -7.39 -8.50 -2.63
C GLY A 234 -6.01 -8.80 -3.23
N ARG A 235 -5.88 -8.68 -4.55
CA ARG A 235 -4.76 -9.28 -5.31
C ARG A 235 -3.57 -8.34 -5.54
N ASP A 236 -3.80 -7.03 -5.65
CA ASP A 236 -2.80 -6.14 -6.25
C ASP A 236 -2.40 -4.92 -5.41
N ALA A 237 -3.21 -4.53 -4.42
CA ALA A 237 -2.90 -3.33 -3.65
C ALA A 237 -1.78 -3.57 -2.64
N ARG A 238 -0.75 -2.72 -2.74
CA ARG A 238 0.52 -2.87 -2.02
C ARG A 238 0.42 -2.48 -0.54
N MET A 239 -0.58 -1.67 -0.19
CA MET A 239 -1.08 -1.48 1.19
C MET A 239 -2.61 -1.47 1.19
N ARG A 240 -3.19 -2.17 2.16
CA ARG A 240 -4.63 -2.33 2.32
C ARG A 240 -5.07 -1.94 3.72
N THR A 241 -6.18 -1.23 3.78
CA THR A 241 -6.98 -1.10 5.01
C THR A 241 -8.23 -1.96 4.86
N VAL A 242 -8.56 -2.71 5.91
CA VAL A 242 -9.77 -3.55 5.95
C VAL A 242 -10.69 -3.00 7.01
N SER A 243 -11.95 -2.74 6.66
CA SER A 243 -13.05 -2.52 7.60
C SER A 243 -14.05 -3.66 7.52
N LEU A 244 -14.62 -4.02 8.67
CA LEU A 244 -15.56 -5.11 8.80
C LEU A 244 -16.80 -4.62 9.54
N GLU A 245 -17.96 -4.95 9.01
CA GLU A 245 -19.26 -4.66 9.61
C GLU A 245 -20.12 -5.92 9.62
N ASP A 246 -20.64 -6.29 10.80
CA ASP A 246 -21.63 -7.36 10.95
C ASP A 246 -23.03 -6.74 11.02
N ARG A 247 -23.87 -7.10 10.05
CA ARG A 247 -25.30 -6.78 9.99
C ARG A 247 -26.15 -8.04 9.87
N THR A 248 -25.62 -9.17 10.31
CA THR A 248 -26.36 -10.42 10.33
C THR A 248 -27.42 -10.43 11.44
N SER A 249 -28.49 -11.16 11.21
CA SER A 249 -29.50 -11.49 12.21
C SER A 249 -29.51 -13.00 12.37
N LEU A 250 -28.62 -13.50 13.23
CA LEU A 250 -28.42 -14.92 13.47
C LEU A 250 -29.05 -15.36 14.80
N PRO A 251 -29.45 -16.64 14.93
CA PRO A 251 -29.77 -17.26 16.22
C PRO A 251 -28.62 -17.12 17.22
N GLU A 252 -28.93 -17.18 18.53
CA GLU A 252 -27.93 -17.02 19.61
C GLU A 252 -26.81 -18.07 19.56
N GLU A 253 -27.10 -19.24 18.98
CA GLU A 253 -26.15 -20.33 18.79
C GLU A 253 -25.09 -20.02 17.74
N LEU A 254 -25.30 -19.00 16.89
CA LEU A 254 -24.42 -18.64 15.79
C LEU A 254 -23.79 -17.27 16.00
N THR A 255 -22.51 -17.14 15.70
CA THR A 255 -21.78 -15.87 15.82
C THR A 255 -20.81 -15.70 14.67
N ILE A 256 -20.73 -14.47 14.15
CA ILE A 256 -19.68 -14.06 13.23
C ILE A 256 -18.45 -13.59 14.02
N ARG A 257 -17.28 -14.08 13.62
CA ARG A 257 -16.00 -13.56 14.09
C ARG A 257 -15.22 -12.99 12.92
N PHE A 258 -14.45 -11.95 13.23
CA PHE A 258 -13.58 -11.33 12.27
C PHE A 258 -12.13 -11.35 12.72
N ALA A 259 -11.24 -11.64 11.79
CA ALA A 259 -9.82 -11.46 11.96
C ALA A 259 -9.21 -10.82 10.71
N VAL A 260 -8.27 -9.89 10.90
CA VAL A 260 -7.48 -9.34 9.81
C VAL A 260 -6.04 -9.77 10.00
N TYR A 261 -5.52 -10.57 9.07
CA TYR A 261 -4.13 -10.99 9.06
C TYR A 261 -3.39 -10.32 7.90
N ARG A 262 -2.67 -9.23 8.21
CA ARG A 262 -2.03 -8.35 7.24
C ARG A 262 -3.04 -7.79 6.22
N THR A 263 -3.07 -8.36 5.02
CA THR A 263 -3.94 -7.95 3.92
C THR A 263 -5.14 -8.88 3.74
N ILE A 264 -5.20 -9.99 4.49
CA ILE A 264 -6.28 -10.97 4.38
C ILE A 264 -7.31 -10.69 5.47
N ALA A 265 -8.57 -10.55 5.07
CA ALA A 265 -9.69 -10.53 6.00
C ALA A 265 -10.27 -11.94 6.10
N ALA A 266 -10.49 -12.44 7.31
CA ALA A 266 -11.16 -13.70 7.58
C ALA A 266 -12.47 -13.43 8.32
N VAL A 267 -13.56 -13.99 7.81
CA VAL A 267 -14.89 -13.99 8.41
C VAL A 267 -15.20 -15.44 8.77
N ASP A 268 -15.42 -15.71 10.05
CA ASP A 268 -15.72 -17.05 10.54
C ASP A 268 -17.16 -17.10 11.04
N LEU A 269 -17.93 -18.10 10.61
CA LEU A 269 -19.20 -18.46 11.24
C LEU A 269 -18.93 -19.58 12.24
N VAL A 270 -19.24 -19.32 13.50
CA VAL A 270 -19.00 -20.25 14.61
C VAL A 270 -20.32 -20.58 15.29
N ALA A 271 -20.50 -21.84 15.62
CA ALA A 271 -21.64 -22.35 16.38
C ALA A 271 -21.24 -22.70 17.81
N TYR A 272 -22.11 -22.39 18.76
CA TYR A 272 -21.93 -22.67 20.19
C TYR A 272 -23.00 -23.61 20.71
N SER A 273 -22.59 -24.53 21.58
CA SER A 273 -23.54 -25.34 22.36
C SER A 273 -24.21 -24.47 23.40
N ASN A 274 -25.54 -24.35 23.33
CA ASN A 274 -26.33 -23.80 24.43
C ASN A 274 -26.31 -24.83 25.57
N ILE A 275 -25.65 -24.47 26.69
CA ILE A 275 -25.64 -25.27 27.93
C ILE A 275 -27.05 -25.29 28.53
#